data_AF-A0A933CFX1-F1
#
_entry.id   AF-A0A933CFX1-F1
#
_cell.length_a   1.000
_cell.length_b   1.000
_cell.length_c   1.000
_cell.angle_alpha   90.00
_cell.angle_beta   90.00
_cell.angle_gamma   90.00
#
_symmetry.space_group_name_H-M   'P 1'
#
loop_
_entity.id
_entity.type
_entity.pdbx_description
1 polymer ?
#
loop_
_entity_poly.entity_id
_entity_poly.type
_entity_poly.pdbx_seq_one_letter_code
_entity_poly.pdbx_strand_id
1 'polypeptide(L)'
;MRVTLLAAAVAFLASPAAAQGAVAFDAALSAGRAAIAGSLRRLQEARSTASAAAIESARRDAAAIESTAERARWRLQDVLRRARDQQDRSDRTDPFLDMDVRRLTRDLRELRDAAQRLATDAGRLEREAQPDPALVAPAERLESQTAALRWPLGDLASDARWGRYDLARAGYQLEAWDLERDAESASESAREAQASAQRLARKVR
;
A
#
# COMPACT_ATOMS: atom_id res chain seq x y z
N MET A 1 5.26 76.43 60.98
CA MET A 1 5.77 75.04 60.89
C MET A 1 4.67 74.18 60.31
N ARG A 2 4.92 73.55 59.15
CA ARG A 2 4.47 72.22 58.65
C ARG A 2 2.98 71.82 58.82
N VAL A 3 2.24 71.18 57.89
CA VAL A 3 2.46 70.53 56.58
C VAL A 3 1.08 69.96 56.18
N THR A 4 0.68 70.11 54.91
CA THR A 4 -0.21 69.27 54.04
C THR A 4 -1.60 68.75 54.51
N LEU A 5 -2.72 68.92 53.78
CA LEU A 5 -3.17 68.39 52.46
C LEU A 5 -3.73 66.94 52.48
N LEU A 6 -4.79 66.74 51.67
CA LEU A 6 -5.37 65.48 51.13
C LEU A 6 -6.24 64.62 52.10
N ALA A 7 -7.31 63.92 51.68
CA ALA A 7 -7.79 63.42 50.39
C ALA A 7 -9.34 63.26 50.46
N ALA A 8 -10.12 63.78 49.52
CA ALA A 8 -10.49 63.16 48.25
C ALA A 8 -11.37 61.89 48.39
N ALA A 9 -12.66 62.09 48.13
CA ALA A 9 -13.54 61.24 47.34
C ALA A 9 -13.37 59.72 47.48
N VAL A 10 -14.08 59.13 48.45
CA VAL A 10 -14.54 57.74 48.34
C VAL A 10 -15.90 57.77 47.64
N ALA A 11 -15.85 58.03 46.33
CA ALA A 11 -16.93 57.72 45.42
C ALA A 11 -16.40 56.63 44.46
N PHE A 12 -17.22 55.61 44.22
CA PHE A 12 -17.00 54.54 43.24
C PHE A 12 -15.99 53.45 43.61
N LEU A 13 -16.32 52.70 44.67
CA LEU A 13 -16.12 51.24 44.64
C LEU A 13 -17.31 50.59 43.92
N ALA A 14 -17.44 50.86 42.61
CA ALA A 14 -18.17 49.96 41.72
C ALA A 14 -17.12 49.00 41.13
N SER A 15 -17.21 47.75 41.57
CA SER A 15 -16.31 46.63 41.27
C SER A 15 -15.80 46.55 39.82
N PRO A 16 -14.48 46.63 39.58
CA PRO A 16 -13.88 46.10 38.34
C PRO A 16 -13.74 44.57 38.36
N ALA A 17 -14.04 43.90 39.48
CA ALA A 17 -13.81 42.47 39.66
C ALA A 17 -14.68 41.57 38.73
N ALA A 18 -15.91 41.97 38.42
CA ALA A 18 -16.76 41.22 37.49
C ALA A 18 -16.27 41.33 36.03
N ALA A 19 -15.71 42.49 35.65
CA ALA A 19 -15.13 42.69 34.32
C ALA A 19 -13.80 41.93 34.16
N GLN A 20 -12.95 41.90 35.20
CA GLN A 20 -11.70 41.12 35.19
C GLN A 20 -11.95 39.60 35.15
N GLY A 21 -12.99 39.10 35.83
CA GLY A 21 -13.39 37.69 35.77
C GLY A 21 -13.97 37.29 34.41
N ALA A 22 -14.76 38.16 33.77
CA ALA A 22 -15.27 37.93 32.41
C ALA A 22 -14.15 37.91 31.37
N VAL A 23 -13.20 38.87 31.44
CA VAL A 23 -12.02 38.91 30.56
C VAL A 23 -11.11 37.68 30.76
N ALA A 24 -10.93 37.22 31.99
CA ALA A 24 -10.16 36.00 32.28
C ALA A 24 -10.86 34.71 31.77
N PHE A 25 -12.20 34.65 31.84
CA PHE A 25 -12.96 33.52 31.31
C PHE A 25 -12.94 33.47 29.78
N ASP A 26 -13.12 34.61 29.09
CA ASP A 26 -13.02 34.70 27.63
C ASP A 26 -11.59 34.41 27.13
N ALA A 27 -10.56 34.84 27.87
CA ALA A 27 -9.18 34.47 27.62
C ALA A 27 -8.94 32.96 27.80
N ALA A 28 -9.50 32.34 28.84
CA ALA A 28 -9.41 30.90 29.05
C ALA A 28 -10.15 30.10 27.97
N LEU A 29 -11.33 30.55 27.54
CA LEU A 29 -12.10 29.92 26.45
C LEU A 29 -11.38 30.04 25.10
N SER A 30 -10.83 31.20 24.78
CA SER A 30 -10.07 31.40 23.54
C SER A 30 -8.77 30.59 23.53
N ALA A 31 -8.04 30.53 24.65
CA ALA A 31 -6.87 29.66 24.82
C ALA A 31 -7.24 28.18 24.69
N GLY A 32 -8.35 27.75 25.29
CA GLY A 32 -8.88 26.38 25.16
C GLY A 32 -9.25 26.03 23.71
N ARG A 33 -9.94 26.92 23.00
CA ARG A 33 -10.26 26.75 21.57
C ARG A 33 -9.00 26.68 20.72
N ALA A 34 -8.02 27.52 20.97
CA ALA A 34 -6.73 27.49 20.26
C ALA A 34 -5.96 26.17 20.53
N ALA A 35 -5.96 25.68 21.77
CA ALA A 35 -5.33 24.41 22.13
C ALA A 35 -6.02 23.19 21.48
N ILE A 36 -7.36 23.20 21.41
CA ILE A 36 -8.13 22.16 20.72
C ILE A 36 -7.85 22.20 19.22
N ALA A 37 -7.91 23.39 18.60
CA ALA A 37 -7.61 23.56 17.18
C ALA A 37 -6.16 23.11 16.85
N GLY A 38 -5.19 23.45 17.70
CA GLY A 38 -3.81 23.00 17.58
C GLY A 38 -3.66 21.48 17.69
N SER A 39 -4.36 20.86 18.63
CA SER A 39 -4.36 19.39 18.80
C SER A 39 -4.99 18.67 17.61
N LEU A 40 -6.12 19.17 17.11
CA LEU A 40 -6.78 18.62 15.91
C LEU A 40 -5.88 18.70 14.68
N ARG A 41 -5.17 19.82 14.51
CA ARG A 41 -4.21 19.99 13.41
C ARG A 41 -3.08 18.96 13.48
N ARG A 42 -2.48 18.76 14.66
CA ARG A 42 -1.43 17.74 14.85
C ARG A 42 -1.93 16.32 14.60
N LEU A 43 -3.16 16.00 15.01
CA LEU A 43 -3.78 14.70 14.73
C LEU A 43 -3.99 14.48 13.24
N GLN A 44 -4.42 15.52 12.52
CA GLN A 44 -4.58 15.47 11.07
C GLN A 44 -3.22 15.26 10.38
N GLU A 45 -2.21 16.04 10.74
CA GLU A 45 -0.84 15.91 10.21
C GLU A 45 -0.25 14.51 10.46
N ALA A 46 -0.43 13.97 11.67
CA ALA A 46 0.00 12.62 12.01
C ALA A 46 -0.72 11.55 11.17
N ARG A 47 -2.02 11.70 10.93
CA ARG A 47 -2.80 10.79 10.08
C ARG A 47 -2.35 10.85 8.63
N SER A 48 -2.11 12.05 8.09
CA SER A 48 -1.59 12.25 6.74
C SER A 48 -0.22 11.59 6.57
N THR A 49 0.66 11.77 7.55
CA THR A 49 2.00 11.15 7.54
C THR A 49 1.94 9.63 7.59
N ALA A 50 1.08 9.07 8.46
CA ALA A 50 0.87 7.63 8.54
C ALA A 50 0.29 7.05 7.24
N SER A 51 -0.66 7.77 6.62
CA SER A 51 -1.27 7.35 5.35
C SER A 51 -0.25 7.38 4.21
N ALA A 52 0.58 8.43 4.13
CA ALA A 52 1.66 8.52 3.15
C ALA A 52 2.67 7.37 3.32
N ALA A 53 3.04 7.04 4.55
CA ALA A 53 3.94 5.92 4.84
C ALA A 53 3.35 4.57 4.43
N ALA A 54 2.04 4.36 4.64
CA ALA A 54 1.36 3.13 4.23
C ALA A 54 1.29 2.99 2.69
N ILE A 55 1.00 4.09 1.98
CA ILE A 55 1.04 4.13 0.51
C ILE A 55 2.45 3.78 -0.01
N GLU A 56 3.48 4.35 0.62
CA GLU A 56 4.87 4.10 0.25
C GLU A 56 5.31 2.65 0.57
N SER A 57 4.75 2.04 1.61
CA SER A 57 4.94 0.61 1.90
C SER A 57 4.35 -0.24 0.78
N ALA A 58 3.08 -0.03 0.43
CA ALA A 58 2.41 -0.76 -0.64
C ALA A 58 3.16 -0.61 -1.99
N ARG A 59 3.75 0.57 -2.24
CA ARG A 59 4.59 0.78 -3.44
C ARG A 59 5.84 -0.11 -3.41
N ARG A 60 6.54 -0.19 -2.27
CA ARG A 60 7.71 -1.07 -2.14
C ARG A 60 7.33 -2.54 -2.27
N ASP A 61 6.17 -2.93 -1.75
CA ASP A 61 5.65 -4.28 -1.91
C ASP A 61 5.38 -4.60 -3.39
N ALA A 62 4.77 -3.68 -4.13
CA ALA A 62 4.57 -3.81 -5.58
C ALA A 62 5.89 -4.00 -6.34
N ALA A 63 6.93 -3.25 -6.00
CA ALA A 63 8.26 -3.40 -6.61
C ALA A 63 8.94 -4.74 -6.24
N ALA A 64 8.76 -5.22 -5.01
CA ALA A 64 9.28 -6.52 -4.60
C ALA A 64 8.58 -7.69 -5.32
N ILE A 65 7.26 -7.56 -5.53
CA ILE A 65 6.46 -8.52 -6.31
C ILE A 65 6.91 -8.52 -7.76
N GLU A 66 7.16 -7.35 -8.36
CA GLU A 66 7.66 -7.22 -9.74
C GLU A 66 8.94 -8.03 -9.96
N SER A 67 9.95 -7.77 -9.12
CA SER A 67 11.22 -8.50 -9.14
C SER A 67 11.05 -10.02 -8.95
N THR A 68 10.08 -10.42 -8.12
CA THR A 68 9.80 -11.83 -7.87
C THR A 68 9.09 -12.49 -9.04
N ALA A 69 8.17 -11.78 -9.70
CA ALA A 69 7.48 -12.24 -10.91
C ALA A 69 8.47 -12.45 -12.06
N GLU A 70 9.41 -11.53 -12.27
CA GLU A 70 10.47 -11.68 -13.27
C GLU A 70 11.31 -12.94 -13.00
N ARG A 71 11.79 -13.13 -11.76
CA ARG A 71 12.53 -14.34 -11.39
C ARG A 71 11.72 -15.61 -11.58
N ALA A 72 10.44 -15.60 -11.21
CA ALA A 72 9.56 -16.74 -11.39
C ALA A 72 9.36 -17.06 -12.87
N ARG A 73 9.27 -16.04 -13.73
CA ARG A 73 9.18 -16.21 -15.19
C ARG A 73 10.43 -16.87 -15.76
N TRP A 74 11.62 -16.40 -15.39
CA TRP A 74 12.87 -17.04 -15.83
C TRP A 74 12.95 -18.52 -15.43
N ARG A 75 12.54 -18.83 -14.19
CA ARG A 75 12.48 -20.22 -13.69
C ARG A 75 11.46 -21.05 -14.46
N LEU A 76 10.27 -20.50 -14.70
CA LEU A 76 9.23 -21.16 -15.50
C LEU A 76 9.76 -21.49 -16.89
N GLN A 77 10.39 -20.54 -17.58
CA GLN A 77 10.95 -20.76 -18.91
C GLN A 77 12.03 -21.86 -18.91
N ASP A 78 12.89 -21.92 -17.90
CA ASP A 78 13.88 -22.99 -17.77
C ASP A 78 13.22 -24.37 -17.54
N VAL A 79 12.23 -24.42 -16.64
CA VAL A 79 11.43 -25.62 -16.36
C VAL A 79 10.71 -26.11 -17.62
N LEU A 80 10.08 -25.20 -18.38
CA LEU A 80 9.39 -25.53 -19.64
C LEU A 80 10.36 -26.06 -20.70
N ARG A 81 11.54 -25.44 -20.82
CA ARG A 81 12.59 -25.92 -21.73
C ARG A 81 13.00 -27.35 -21.38
N ARG A 82 13.26 -27.64 -20.10
CA ARG A 82 13.66 -28.97 -19.62
C ARG A 82 12.55 -30.00 -19.75
N ALA A 83 11.30 -29.60 -19.52
CA ALA A 83 10.13 -30.47 -19.72
C ALA A 83 10.00 -30.91 -21.19
N ARG A 84 10.22 -30.00 -22.15
CA ARG A 84 10.27 -30.34 -23.59
C ARG A 84 11.44 -31.26 -23.93
N ASP A 85 12.64 -30.95 -23.43
CA ASP A 85 13.84 -31.77 -23.65
C ASP A 85 13.65 -33.22 -23.15
N GLN A 86 12.94 -33.41 -22.03
CA GLN A 86 12.62 -34.73 -21.48
C GLN A 86 11.58 -35.48 -22.33
N GLN A 87 10.62 -34.77 -22.92
CA GLN A 87 9.65 -35.36 -23.84
C GLN A 87 10.33 -35.88 -25.11
N ASP A 88 11.28 -35.12 -25.66
CA ASP A 88 11.98 -35.47 -26.90
C ASP A 88 13.02 -36.59 -26.72
N ARG A 89 13.43 -36.87 -25.48
CA ARG A 89 14.44 -37.89 -25.15
C ARG A 89 13.89 -38.86 -24.11
N SER A 90 13.15 -39.85 -24.58
CA SER A 90 12.51 -40.91 -23.77
C SER A 90 13.45 -41.60 -22.77
N ASP A 91 14.75 -41.64 -23.07
CA ASP A 91 15.75 -42.39 -22.28
C ASP A 91 16.44 -41.52 -21.22
N ARG A 92 16.06 -40.24 -21.08
CA ARG A 92 16.75 -39.26 -20.22
C ARG A 92 15.77 -38.53 -19.30
N THR A 93 15.42 -39.18 -18.19
CA THR A 93 14.67 -38.53 -17.10
C THR A 93 15.58 -37.54 -16.37
N ASP A 94 15.18 -36.27 -16.30
CA ASP A 94 15.90 -35.25 -15.53
C ASP A 94 15.54 -35.39 -14.04
N PRO A 95 16.48 -35.83 -13.18
CA PRO A 95 16.16 -36.12 -11.78
C PRO A 95 15.87 -34.86 -10.94
N PHE A 96 16.22 -33.68 -11.43
CA PHE A 96 16.02 -32.42 -10.70
C PHE A 96 14.75 -31.68 -11.13
N LEU A 97 14.15 -32.05 -12.27
CA LEU A 97 12.98 -31.36 -12.81
C LEU A 97 11.78 -31.40 -11.86
N ASP A 98 11.50 -32.54 -11.22
CA ASP A 98 10.40 -32.67 -10.24
C ASP A 98 10.56 -31.69 -9.08
N MET A 99 11.78 -31.57 -8.53
CA MET A 99 12.07 -30.62 -7.45
C MET A 99 11.86 -29.17 -7.90
N ASP A 100 12.32 -28.82 -9.10
CA ASP A 100 12.20 -27.47 -9.64
C ASP A 100 10.74 -27.08 -9.93
N VAL A 101 9.93 -28.02 -10.46
CA VAL A 101 8.49 -27.84 -10.67
C VAL A 101 7.76 -27.62 -9.34
N ARG A 102 8.03 -28.45 -8.33
CA ARG A 102 7.43 -28.30 -6.99
C ARG A 102 7.81 -26.98 -6.33
N ARG A 103 9.10 -26.60 -6.44
CA ARG A 103 9.59 -25.33 -5.91
C ARG A 103 8.91 -24.16 -6.59
N LEU A 104 8.83 -24.17 -7.92
CA LEU A 104 8.16 -23.13 -8.69
C LEU A 104 6.67 -23.02 -8.33
N THR A 105 6.01 -24.15 -8.10
CA THR A 105 4.60 -24.18 -7.68
C THR A 105 4.41 -23.47 -6.34
N ARG A 106 5.28 -23.72 -5.36
CA ARG A 106 5.27 -22.99 -4.08
C ARG A 106 5.58 -21.50 -4.28
N ASP A 107 6.60 -21.18 -5.06
CA ASP A 107 7.01 -19.80 -5.30
C ASP A 107 5.88 -18.98 -5.96
N LEU A 108 5.13 -19.56 -6.91
CA LEU A 108 3.97 -18.91 -7.54
C LEU A 108 2.79 -18.74 -6.58
N ARG A 109 2.57 -19.70 -5.68
CA ARG A 109 1.56 -19.56 -4.62
C ARG A 109 1.88 -18.41 -3.68
N GLU A 110 3.14 -18.28 -3.25
CA GLU A 110 3.59 -17.17 -2.42
C GLU A 110 3.47 -15.82 -3.15
N LEU A 111 3.79 -15.80 -4.46
CA LEU A 111 3.64 -14.63 -5.32
C LEU A 111 2.15 -14.21 -5.46
N ARG A 112 1.26 -15.17 -5.69
CA ARG A 112 -0.20 -14.94 -5.71
C ARG A 112 -0.68 -14.34 -4.40
N ASP A 113 -0.28 -14.93 -3.27
CA ASP A 113 -0.70 -14.43 -1.97
C ASP A 113 -0.17 -13.02 -1.69
N ALA A 114 1.03 -12.69 -2.17
CA ALA A 114 1.58 -11.34 -2.09
C ALA A 114 0.81 -10.35 -2.97
N ALA A 115 0.48 -10.72 -4.20
CA ALA A 115 -0.32 -9.89 -5.11
C ALA A 115 -1.73 -9.64 -4.54
N GLN A 116 -2.35 -10.66 -3.93
CA GLN A 116 -3.66 -10.52 -3.29
C GLN A 116 -3.64 -9.59 -2.08
N ARG A 117 -2.59 -9.67 -1.24
CA ARG A 117 -2.39 -8.73 -0.13
C ARG A 117 -2.23 -7.31 -0.63
N LEU A 118 -1.41 -7.09 -1.67
CA LEU A 118 -1.26 -5.78 -2.29
C LEU A 118 -2.58 -5.22 -2.82
N ALA A 119 -3.39 -6.05 -3.50
CA ALA A 119 -4.71 -5.64 -3.99
C ALA A 119 -5.65 -5.22 -2.84
N THR A 120 -5.66 -6.02 -1.77
CA THR A 120 -6.44 -5.74 -0.56
C THR A 120 -6.00 -4.44 0.11
N ASP A 121 -4.69 -4.23 0.26
CA ASP A 121 -4.12 -3.02 0.85
C ASP A 121 -4.36 -1.78 0.01
N ALA A 122 -4.17 -1.86 -1.32
CA ALA A 122 -4.49 -0.77 -2.23
C ALA A 122 -5.97 -0.38 -2.15
N GLY A 123 -6.88 -1.37 -2.12
CA GLY A 123 -8.30 -1.13 -1.96
C GLY A 123 -8.66 -0.55 -0.58
N ARG A 124 -7.97 -0.95 0.49
CA ARG A 124 -8.13 -0.36 1.82
C ARG A 124 -7.68 1.10 1.85
N LEU A 125 -6.49 1.39 1.33
CA LEU A 125 -5.94 2.74 1.23
C LEU A 125 -6.87 3.66 0.42
N GLU A 126 -7.41 3.17 -0.70
CA GLU A 126 -8.40 3.88 -1.50
C GLU A 126 -9.65 4.25 -0.67
N ARG A 127 -10.20 3.30 0.10
CA ARG A 127 -11.40 3.54 0.92
C ARG A 127 -11.13 4.55 2.05
N GLU A 128 -10.01 4.40 2.75
CA GLU A 128 -9.66 5.20 3.93
C GLU A 128 -9.12 6.59 3.61
N ALA A 129 -8.56 6.80 2.42
CA ALA A 129 -7.99 8.07 2.01
C ALA A 129 -9.02 9.19 1.91
N GLN A 130 -8.58 10.41 2.19
CA GLN A 130 -9.34 11.65 2.01
C GLN A 130 -8.52 12.57 1.08
N PRO A 131 -9.16 13.59 0.46
CA PRO A 131 -8.44 14.62 -0.28
C PRO A 131 -7.37 15.27 0.60
N ASP A 132 -6.11 15.14 0.19
CA ASP A 132 -4.96 15.63 0.94
C ASP A 132 -3.76 15.82 -0.01
N PRO A 133 -3.31 17.07 -0.23
CA PRO A 133 -2.16 17.37 -1.07
C PRO A 133 -0.88 16.61 -0.71
N ALA A 134 -0.69 16.25 0.57
CA ALA A 134 0.47 15.50 1.03
C ALA A 134 0.48 14.04 0.51
N LEU A 135 -0.67 13.50 0.13
CA LEU A 135 -0.83 12.12 -0.34
C LEU A 135 -0.72 11.98 -1.86
N VAL A 136 -0.78 13.09 -2.62
CA VAL A 136 -0.76 13.08 -4.09
C VAL A 136 0.49 12.39 -4.63
N ALA A 137 1.69 12.86 -4.25
CA ALA A 137 2.93 12.28 -4.77
C ALA A 137 3.13 10.79 -4.39
N PRO A 138 2.90 10.36 -3.13
CA PRO A 138 2.90 8.94 -2.80
C PRO A 138 1.91 8.11 -3.64
N ALA A 139 0.68 8.60 -3.83
CA ALA A 139 -0.36 7.89 -4.56
C ALA A 139 -0.01 7.74 -6.06
N GLU A 140 0.53 8.79 -6.69
CA GLU A 140 0.99 8.74 -8.09
C GLU A 140 2.13 7.75 -8.28
N ARG A 141 3.07 7.67 -7.32
CA ARG A 141 4.15 6.68 -7.36
C ARG A 141 3.62 5.25 -7.19
N LEU A 142 2.63 5.04 -6.33
CA LEU A 142 1.96 3.73 -6.22
C LEU A 142 1.22 3.36 -7.50
N GLU A 143 0.50 4.30 -8.12
CA GLU A 143 -0.18 4.10 -9.42
C GLU A 143 0.83 3.69 -10.49
N SER A 144 1.94 4.43 -10.61
CA SER A 144 2.99 4.12 -11.58
C SER A 144 3.61 2.74 -11.35
N GLN A 145 3.92 2.39 -10.09
CA GLN A 145 4.52 1.11 -9.75
C GLN A 145 3.58 -0.08 -9.99
N THR A 146 2.29 0.07 -9.65
CA THR A 146 1.29 -0.99 -9.91
C THR A 146 0.98 -1.13 -11.40
N ALA A 147 1.08 -0.06 -12.18
CA ALA A 147 1.00 -0.13 -13.64
C ALA A 147 2.19 -0.89 -14.26
N ALA A 148 3.41 -0.68 -13.75
CA ALA A 148 4.60 -1.43 -14.17
C ALA A 148 4.47 -2.92 -13.85
N LEU A 149 4.03 -3.25 -12.63
CA LEU A 149 3.82 -4.63 -12.15
C LEU A 149 2.88 -5.47 -13.03
N ARG A 150 1.91 -4.85 -13.71
CA ARG A 150 0.93 -5.57 -14.54
C ARG A 150 1.58 -6.35 -15.67
N TRP A 151 2.64 -5.82 -16.28
CA TRP A 151 3.31 -6.44 -17.42
C TRP A 151 3.97 -7.78 -17.07
N PRO A 152 4.90 -7.87 -16.09
CA PRO A 152 5.57 -9.13 -15.78
C PRO A 152 4.62 -10.21 -15.27
N LEU A 153 3.58 -9.86 -14.52
CA LEU A 153 2.57 -10.84 -14.09
C LEU A 153 1.64 -11.28 -15.23
N GLY A 154 1.34 -10.39 -16.19
CA GLY A 154 0.63 -10.74 -17.42
C GLY A 154 1.42 -11.71 -18.29
N ASP A 155 2.70 -11.42 -18.50
CA ASP A 155 3.64 -12.29 -19.23
C ASP A 155 3.78 -13.66 -18.54
N LEU A 156 3.96 -13.67 -17.21
CA LEU A 156 4.07 -14.91 -16.43
C LEU A 156 2.81 -15.77 -16.55
N ALA A 157 1.62 -15.17 -16.45
CA ALA A 157 0.35 -15.89 -16.63
C ALA A 157 0.21 -16.45 -18.06
N SER A 158 0.62 -15.68 -19.08
CA SER A 158 0.64 -16.16 -20.47
C SER A 158 1.61 -17.33 -20.63
N ASP A 159 2.84 -17.21 -20.14
CA ASP A 159 3.87 -18.26 -20.20
C ASP A 159 3.40 -19.53 -19.47
N ALA A 160 2.72 -19.40 -18.31
CA ALA A 160 2.18 -20.53 -17.56
C ALA A 160 1.04 -21.23 -18.30
N ARG A 161 0.12 -20.46 -18.91
CA ARG A 161 -0.97 -20.99 -19.73
C ARG A 161 -0.46 -21.81 -20.91
N TRP A 162 0.50 -21.28 -21.67
CA TRP A 162 1.09 -22.00 -22.81
C TRP A 162 1.95 -23.18 -22.35
N GLY A 163 2.72 -22.99 -21.27
CA GLY A 163 3.59 -24.00 -20.69
C GLY A 163 2.87 -25.18 -20.02
N ARG A 164 1.58 -25.02 -19.68
CA ARG A 164 0.77 -26.08 -19.07
C ARG A 164 0.78 -27.37 -19.89
N TYR A 165 0.68 -27.28 -21.21
CA TYR A 165 0.65 -28.46 -22.08
C TYR A 165 1.99 -29.20 -22.08
N ASP A 166 3.10 -28.48 -22.09
CA ASP A 166 4.45 -29.06 -22.08
C ASP A 166 4.70 -29.78 -20.75
N LEU A 167 4.31 -29.17 -19.63
CA LEU A 167 4.45 -29.78 -18.30
C LEU A 167 3.53 -30.99 -18.10
N ALA A 168 2.28 -30.90 -18.57
CA ALA A 168 1.35 -32.03 -18.50
C ALA A 168 1.87 -33.22 -19.31
N ARG A 169 2.43 -32.98 -20.50
CA ARG A 169 3.06 -34.03 -21.33
C ARG A 169 4.30 -34.64 -20.67
N ALA A 170 5.06 -33.83 -19.93
CA ALA A 170 6.20 -34.30 -19.13
C ALA A 170 5.79 -35.01 -17.83
N GLY A 171 4.49 -35.18 -17.56
CA GLY A 171 3.96 -35.93 -16.40
C GLY A 171 3.55 -35.07 -15.20
N TYR A 172 3.67 -33.75 -15.28
CA TYR A 172 3.39 -32.81 -14.18
C TYR A 172 2.01 -32.15 -14.32
N GLN A 173 0.96 -32.94 -14.58
CA GLN A 173 -0.36 -32.41 -14.93
C GLN A 173 -1.00 -31.54 -13.83
N LEU A 174 -0.84 -31.93 -12.55
CA LEU A 174 -1.42 -31.21 -11.43
C LEU A 174 -0.67 -29.91 -11.15
N GLU A 175 0.66 -29.97 -11.15
CA GLU A 175 1.53 -28.82 -10.96
C GLU A 175 1.37 -27.82 -12.10
N ALA A 176 1.25 -28.29 -13.35
CA ALA A 176 0.97 -27.44 -14.51
C ALA A 176 -0.32 -26.62 -14.33
N TRP A 177 -1.37 -27.25 -13.80
CA TRP A 177 -2.63 -26.57 -13.52
C TRP A 177 -2.52 -25.59 -12.34
N ASP A 178 -1.83 -25.97 -11.27
CA ASP A 178 -1.57 -25.07 -10.13
C ASP A 178 -0.74 -23.84 -10.54
N LEU A 179 0.28 -24.03 -11.38
CA LEU A 179 1.12 -22.94 -11.89
C LEU A 179 0.31 -21.96 -12.75
N GLU A 180 -0.51 -22.45 -13.68
CA GLU A 180 -1.40 -21.60 -14.49
C GLU A 180 -2.37 -20.82 -13.58
N ARG A 181 -3.08 -21.52 -12.69
CA ARG A 181 -4.06 -20.91 -11.79
C ARG A 181 -3.44 -19.82 -10.92
N ASP A 182 -2.31 -20.11 -10.27
CA ASP A 182 -1.70 -19.18 -9.32
C ASP A 182 -1.07 -17.98 -10.06
N ALA A 183 -0.52 -18.16 -11.26
CA ALA A 183 -0.05 -17.05 -12.10
C ALA A 183 -1.19 -16.16 -12.61
N GLU A 184 -2.29 -16.77 -13.07
CA GLU A 184 -3.48 -16.02 -13.53
C GLU A 184 -4.11 -15.22 -12.39
N SER A 185 -4.29 -15.84 -11.22
CA SER A 185 -4.79 -15.16 -10.03
C SER A 185 -3.89 -14.01 -9.60
N ALA A 186 -2.56 -14.17 -9.62
CA ALA A 186 -1.63 -13.08 -9.33
C ALA A 186 -1.78 -11.91 -10.33
N SER A 187 -1.96 -12.22 -11.63
CA SER A 187 -2.20 -11.23 -12.68
C SER A 187 -3.50 -10.45 -12.46
N GLU A 188 -4.57 -11.14 -12.05
CA GLU A 188 -5.85 -10.53 -11.70
C GLU A 188 -5.72 -9.58 -10.50
N SER A 189 -5.11 -10.03 -9.40
CA SER A 189 -4.87 -9.18 -8.22
C SER A 189 -4.04 -7.94 -8.56
N ALA A 190 -3.07 -8.05 -9.47
CA ALA A 190 -2.29 -6.90 -9.92
C ALA A 190 -3.12 -5.86 -10.68
N ARG A 191 -4.08 -6.31 -11.50
CA ARG A 191 -5.04 -5.41 -12.19
C ARG A 191 -5.95 -4.71 -11.19
N GLU A 192 -6.42 -5.43 -10.18
CA GLU A 192 -7.24 -4.86 -9.09
C GLU A 192 -6.46 -3.84 -8.26
N ALA A 193 -5.21 -4.15 -7.92
CA ALA A 193 -4.29 -3.24 -7.22
C ALA A 193 -4.07 -1.96 -8.04
N GLN A 194 -3.80 -2.08 -9.34
CA GLN A 194 -3.64 -0.94 -10.25
C GLN A 194 -4.91 -0.08 -10.30
N ALA A 195 -6.07 -0.72 -10.45
CA ALA A 195 -7.34 0.01 -10.52
C ALA A 195 -7.61 0.79 -9.23
N SER A 196 -7.29 0.19 -8.07
CA SER A 196 -7.44 0.84 -6.77
C SER A 196 -6.42 1.97 -6.56
N ALA A 197 -5.17 1.77 -6.98
CA ALA A 197 -4.13 2.81 -6.94
C ALA A 197 -4.48 4.02 -7.82
N GLN A 198 -5.02 3.79 -9.02
CA GLN A 198 -5.50 4.86 -9.89
C GLN A 198 -6.67 5.64 -9.26
N ARG A 199 -7.64 4.94 -8.65
CA ARG A 199 -8.75 5.61 -7.95
C ARG A 199 -8.26 6.39 -6.74
N LEU A 200 -7.30 5.84 -5.99
CA LEU A 200 -6.64 6.53 -4.89
C LEU A 200 -5.96 7.81 -5.36
N ALA A 201 -5.14 7.76 -6.42
CA ALA A 201 -4.44 8.93 -6.97
C ALA A 201 -5.41 10.03 -7.43
N ARG A 202 -6.57 9.65 -7.99
CA ARG A 202 -7.63 10.61 -8.33
C ARG A 202 -8.34 11.19 -7.10
N LYS A 203 -8.52 10.40 -6.04
CA LYS A 203 -9.26 10.78 -4.83
C LYS A 203 -8.49 11.75 -3.92
N VAL A 204 -7.17 11.65 -3.89
CA VAL A 204 -6.32 12.47 -3.01
C VAL A 204 -5.99 13.86 -3.58
N ARG A 205 -6.25 14.07 -4.88
CA ARG A 205 -6.15 15.37 -5.56
C ARG A 205 -7.35 16.25 -5.23
#